data_AF-A0A379WS35-F1
#
_entry.id   AF-A0A379WS35-F1
#
_cell.length_a   1.000
_cell.length_b   1.000
_cell.length_c   1.000
_cell.angle_alpha   90.00
_cell.angle_beta   90.00
_cell.angle_gamma   90.00
#
_symmetry.space_group_name_H-M   'P 1'
#
loop_
_entity.id
_entity.type
_entity.pdbx_description
1 polymer ?
#
loop_
_entity_poly.entity_id
_entity_poly.type
_entity_poly.pdbx_seq_one_letter_code
_entity_poly.pdbx_strand_id
1 'polypeptide(L)'
;MLKLNATTTALVVIDLQEGILPFAGGPYTANEVVARAARLAEKCRANGSPVVMVRVGWSDDYAEALKQPVDAATPAHAFAGKLVDLAYGIG
;
A
#
# COMPACT_ATOMS: atom_id res chain seq x y z
N MET A 1 -12.67 -22.86 9.14
CA MET A 1 -11.67 -22.67 8.06
C MET A 1 -12.17 -21.57 7.15
N LEU A 2 -11.32 -20.61 6.78
CA LEU A 2 -11.71 -19.49 5.90
C LEU A 2 -12.02 -20.00 4.48
N LYS A 3 -13.09 -19.50 3.86
CA LYS A 3 -13.46 -19.78 2.47
C LYS A 3 -13.72 -18.45 1.76
N LEU A 4 -13.06 -18.25 0.62
CA LEU A 4 -13.21 -17.06 -0.22
C LEU A 4 -13.51 -17.52 -1.66
N ASN A 5 -14.43 -16.84 -2.34
CA ASN A 5 -14.69 -17.05 -3.76
C ASN A 5 -13.88 -16.03 -4.58
N ALA A 6 -12.93 -16.51 -5.38
CA ALA A 6 -12.06 -15.67 -6.19
C ALA A 6 -12.81 -14.72 -7.14
N THR A 7 -13.99 -15.11 -7.65
CA THR A 7 -14.77 -14.29 -8.59
C THR A 7 -15.49 -13.12 -7.94
N THR A 8 -15.60 -13.13 -6.60
CA THR A 8 -16.25 -12.08 -5.80
C THR A 8 -15.33 -11.56 -4.71
N THR A 9 -14.02 -11.74 -4.87
CA THR A 9 -12.98 -11.30 -3.92
C THR A 9 -11.93 -10.50 -4.66
N ALA A 10 -11.47 -9.41 -4.05
CA ALA A 10 -10.33 -8.63 -4.51
C ALA A 10 -9.29 -8.51 -3.39
N LEU A 11 -8.02 -8.38 -3.78
CA LEU A 11 -6.96 -7.94 -2.89
C LEU A 11 -6.84 -6.43 -2.98
N VAL A 12 -6.87 -5.74 -1.84
CA VAL A 12 -6.60 -4.31 -1.75
C VAL A 12 -5.31 -4.12 -0.95
N VAL A 13 -4.29 -3.55 -1.58
CA VAL A 13 -2.97 -3.30 -0.98
C VAL A 13 -2.88 -1.82 -0.64
N ILE A 14 -2.76 -1.49 0.63
CA ILE A 14 -2.81 -0.13 1.14
C ILE A 14 -1.41 0.40 1.37
N ASP A 15 -1.11 1.54 0.75
CA ASP A 15 0.03 2.43 1.04
C ASP A 15 1.40 1.75 1.06
N LEU A 16 1.56 0.66 0.31
CA LEU A 16 2.88 0.10 0.01
C LEU A 16 3.56 0.95 -1.06
N GLN A 17 4.02 2.12 -0.65
CA GLN A 17 4.77 3.08 -1.45
C GLN A 17 6.05 3.48 -0.71
N GLU A 18 7.10 3.79 -1.46
CA GLU A 18 8.45 4.05 -0.93
C GLU A 18 8.46 5.11 0.18
N GLY A 19 7.65 6.17 0.03
CA GLY A 19 7.52 7.24 1.02
C GLY A 19 6.84 6.82 2.33
N ILE A 20 6.09 5.72 2.35
CA ILE A 20 5.36 5.22 3.53
C ILE A 20 6.12 4.12 4.26
N LEU A 21 6.93 3.32 3.57
CA LEU A 21 7.66 2.20 4.18
C LEU A 21 8.47 2.58 5.44
N PRO A 22 9.13 3.75 5.54
CA PRO A 22 9.88 4.13 6.74
C PRO A 22 9.02 4.28 8.00
N PHE A 23 7.70 4.43 7.87
CA PHE A 23 6.76 4.56 9.00
C PHE A 23 6.32 3.21 9.58
N ALA A 24 6.77 2.08 9.02
CA ALA A 24 6.46 0.74 9.53
C ALA A 24 7.19 0.47 10.87
N GLY A 25 6.59 0.92 11.98
CA GLY A 25 7.14 0.78 13.34
C GLY A 25 7.06 -0.64 13.96
N GLY A 26 6.47 -1.62 13.25
CA GLY A 26 6.28 -2.99 13.73
C GLY A 26 4.79 -3.35 13.95
N PRO A 27 4.48 -4.63 14.25
CA PRO A 27 5.41 -5.71 14.61
C PRO A 27 6.12 -6.38 13.41
N TYR A 28 5.71 -6.08 12.18
CA TYR A 28 6.36 -6.56 10.97
C TYR A 28 7.10 -5.41 10.29
N THR A 29 8.28 -5.70 9.73
CA THR A 29 9.03 -4.74 8.93
C THR A 29 8.31 -4.44 7.62
N ALA A 30 8.59 -3.28 7.03
CA ALA A 30 8.05 -2.92 5.71
C ALA A 30 8.35 -4.00 4.66
N ASN A 31 9.57 -4.54 4.63
CA ASN A 31 9.98 -5.57 3.66
C ASN A 31 9.19 -6.88 3.82
N GLU A 32 8.91 -7.30 5.05
CA GLU A 32 8.05 -8.48 5.28
C GLU A 32 6.64 -8.26 4.76
N VAL A 33 6.08 -7.06 4.95
CA VAL A 33 4.75 -6.72 4.44
C VAL A 33 4.74 -6.70 2.91
N VAL A 34 5.75 -6.09 2.27
CA VAL A 34 5.89 -6.08 0.81
C VAL A 34 5.98 -7.50 0.25
N ALA A 35 6.83 -8.36 0.82
CA ALA A 35 6.98 -9.74 0.37
C ALA A 35 5.69 -10.55 0.51
N ARG A 36 4.97 -10.41 1.64
CA ARG A 36 3.68 -11.08 1.85
C ARG A 36 2.60 -10.56 0.91
N ALA A 37 2.55 -9.25 0.66
CA ALA A 37 1.63 -8.63 -0.28
C ALA A 37 1.88 -9.11 -1.72
N ALA A 38 3.14 -9.24 -2.13
CA ALA A 38 3.51 -9.78 -3.44
C ALA A 38 2.98 -11.21 -3.63
N ARG A 39 3.16 -12.08 -2.63
CA ARG A 39 2.61 -13.46 -2.65
C ARG A 39 1.08 -13.48 -2.73
N LEU A 40 0.39 -12.60 -2.02
CA LEU A 40 -1.06 -12.48 -2.11
C LEU A 40 -1.50 -11.99 -3.49
N ALA A 41 -0.81 -10.99 -4.04
CA ALA A 41 -1.09 -10.42 -5.35
C ALA A 41 -0.89 -11.45 -6.46
N GLU A 42 0.20 -12.23 -6.41
CA GLU A 42 0.43 -13.37 -7.31
C GLU A 42 -0.75 -14.35 -7.28
N LYS A 43 -1.16 -14.77 -6.08
CA LYS A 43 -2.28 -15.72 -5.94
C LYS A 43 -3.59 -15.14 -6.47
N CYS A 44 -3.88 -13.87 -6.22
CA CYS A 44 -5.07 -13.21 -6.73
C CYS A 44 -5.05 -13.12 -8.27
N ARG A 45 -3.95 -12.65 -8.85
CA ARG A 45 -3.77 -12.57 -10.31
C ARG A 45 -3.94 -13.94 -10.98
N ALA A 46 -3.32 -14.98 -10.42
CA ALA A 46 -3.43 -16.34 -10.95
C ALA A 46 -4.85 -16.92 -10.92
N ASN A 47 -5.72 -16.41 -10.04
CA ASN A 47 -7.13 -16.84 -9.94
C ASN A 47 -8.11 -15.83 -10.56
N GLY A 48 -7.62 -14.78 -11.24
CA GLY A 48 -8.47 -13.73 -11.83
C GLY A 48 -9.12 -12.78 -10.83
N SER A 49 -8.71 -12.81 -9.56
CA SER A 49 -9.17 -11.83 -8.56
C SER A 49 -8.47 -10.48 -8.78
N PRO A 50 -9.19 -9.35 -8.75
CA PRO A 50 -8.59 -8.04 -8.88
C PRO A 50 -7.54 -7.77 -7.79
N VAL A 51 -6.45 -7.10 -8.16
CA VAL A 51 -5.46 -6.55 -7.23
C VAL A 51 -5.48 -5.03 -7.36
N VAL A 52 -5.96 -4.35 -6.32
CA VAL A 52 -6.09 -2.90 -6.25
C VAL A 52 -4.94 -2.35 -5.42
N MET A 53 -4.06 -1.58 -6.06
CA MET A 53 -2.97 -0.88 -5.38
C MET A 53 -3.42 0.53 -4.99
N VAL A 54 -3.50 0.79 -3.69
CA VAL A 54 -3.90 2.10 -3.13
C VAL A 54 -2.65 2.85 -2.70
N ARG A 55 -2.68 4.17 -2.90
CA ARG A 55 -1.68 5.11 -2.40
C ARG A 55 -2.35 6.28 -1.72
N VAL A 56 -1.61 6.86 -0.78
CA VAL A 56 -1.85 8.19 -0.26
C VAL A 56 -0.94 9.20 -0.95
N GLY A 57 -1.47 10.38 -1.22
CA GLY A 57 -0.73 11.49 -1.81
C GLY A 57 -1.61 12.71 -1.95
N TRP A 58 -0.98 13.84 -2.25
CA TRP A 58 -1.62 15.10 -2.54
C TRP A 58 -1.05 15.66 -3.83
N SER A 59 -1.79 16.57 -4.46
CA SER A 59 -1.26 17.41 -5.54
C SER A 59 -0.07 18.25 -5.03
N ASP A 60 0.76 18.74 -5.94
CA ASP A 60 1.96 19.51 -5.62
C ASP A 60 1.66 20.77 -4.78
N ASP A 61 0.46 21.33 -4.93
CA ASP A 61 -0.05 22.49 -4.19
C ASP A 61 -0.76 22.12 -2.87
N TYR A 62 -0.82 20.83 -2.53
CA TYR A 62 -1.50 20.30 -1.36
C TYR A 62 -2.96 20.74 -1.27
N ALA A 63 -3.63 20.92 -2.41
CA ALA A 63 -5.03 21.34 -2.43
C ALA A 63 -5.94 20.37 -1.70
N GLU A 64 -5.67 19.06 -1.77
CA GLU A 64 -6.49 18.00 -1.16
C GLU A 64 -6.10 17.69 0.29
N ALA A 65 -5.00 18.25 0.79
CA ALA A 65 -4.56 18.03 2.16
C ALA A 65 -5.47 18.75 3.16
N LEU A 66 -5.71 18.10 4.31
CA LEU A 66 -6.49 18.71 5.41
C LEU A 66 -5.68 19.85 6.06
N LYS A 67 -6.29 21.03 6.13
CA LYS A 67 -5.66 22.29 6.63
C LYS A 67 -6.21 22.73 7.99
N GLN A 68 -6.78 21.80 8.75
CA GLN A 68 -7.39 22.08 10.05
C GLN A 68 -6.33 22.33 11.14
N PRO A 69 -6.66 23.08 12.21
CA PRO A 69 -5.80 23.16 13.38
C PRO A 69 -5.51 21.76 13.95
N VAL A 70 -4.24 21.46 14.21
CA VAL A 70 -3.76 20.18 14.75
C VAL A 70 -2.66 20.41 15.77
N ASP A 71 -2.49 19.49 16.70
CA ASP A 71 -1.44 19.55 17.72
C ASP A 71 -0.03 19.31 17.12
N ALA A 72 0.04 18.55 16.02
CA ALA A 72 1.25 18.31 15.25
C ALA A 72 0.93 18.32 13.74
N ALA A 73 1.57 19.22 13.00
CA ALA A 73 1.41 19.30 11.55
C ALA A 73 2.13 18.14 10.85
N THR A 74 1.47 17.51 9.88
CA THR A 74 2.11 16.53 9.00
C THR A 74 3.07 17.24 8.05
N PRO A 75 4.33 16.81 7.90
CA PRO A 75 5.23 17.40 6.91
C PRO A 75 4.68 17.14 5.51
N ALA A 76 4.51 18.19 4.71
CA ALA A 76 3.93 18.14 3.38
C ALA A 76 4.52 16.97 2.54
N HIS A 77 5.84 16.87 2.46
CA HIS A 77 6.52 15.88 1.60
C HIS A 77 6.56 14.45 2.15
N ALA A 78 5.96 14.18 3.33
CA ALA A 78 6.20 12.95 4.08
C ALA A 78 5.70 11.68 3.38
N PHE A 79 4.78 11.79 2.42
CA PHE A 79 4.11 10.62 1.83
C PHE A 79 4.27 10.51 0.31
N ALA A 80 4.99 11.42 -0.35
CA ALA A 80 5.23 11.30 -1.78
C ALA A 80 6.07 10.04 -2.10
N GLY A 81 5.68 9.27 -3.11
CA GLY A 81 6.44 8.08 -3.49
C GLY A 81 5.77 7.20 -4.55
N LYS A 82 6.60 6.36 -5.18
CA LYS A 82 6.11 5.31 -6.09
C LYS A 82 5.56 4.15 -5.28
N LEU A 83 4.53 3.49 -5.82
CA LEU A 83 4.15 2.17 -5.34
C LEU A 83 5.35 1.24 -5.43
N VAL A 84 5.50 0.35 -4.46
CA VAL A 84 6.41 -0.77 -4.60
C VAL A 84 5.94 -1.67 -5.74
N ASP A 85 6.89 -2.22 -6.49
CA ASP A 85 6.56 -3.20 -7.51
C ASP A 85 6.32 -4.57 -6.87
N LEU A 86 5.06 -5.02 -6.86
CA LEU A 86 4.69 -6.36 -6.39
C LEU A 86 4.95 -7.46 -7.44
N ALA A 87 5.61 -7.16 -8.55
CA ALA A 87 6.20 -8.15 -9.45
C ALA A 87 7.65 -8.52 -9.04
N TYR A 88 8.32 -7.69 -8.23
CA TYR A 88 9.70 -7.91 -7.80
C TYR A 88 9.77 -8.92 -6.64
N GLY A 89 9.69 -10.20 -7.00
CA GLY A 89 9.91 -11.36 -6.13
C GLY A 89 10.41 -12.60 -6.88
N ILE A 90 10.78 -12.43 -8.15
CA ILE A 90 11.46 -13.43 -9.00
C ILE A 90 12.95 -13.09 -9.07
N GLY A 91 13.67 -13.42 -8.00
CA GLY A 91 15.12 -13.38 -7.90
C GLY A 91 15.57 -14.42 -6.90
#